data_AF-X1CGI6-F1
#
_entry.id   AF-X1CGI6-F1
#
_cell.length_a   1.000
_cell.length_b   1.000
_cell.length_c   1.000
_cell.angle_alpha   90.00
_cell.angle_beta   90.00
_cell.angle_gamma   90.00
#
_symmetry.space_group_name_H-M   'P 1'
#
loop_
_entity.id
_entity.type
_entity.pdbx_description
1 polymer ?
#
loop_
_entity_poly.entity_id
_entity_poly.type
_entity_poly.pdbx_seq_one_letter_code
_entity_poly.pdbx_strand_id
1 'polypeptide(L)'
;DPRVPKDHQGKVTEAIALNLDLPATFVDWAGVEVPNRYQGRSLQPIVSTGTPADWRTESFHEHFAVRQRIPAFEGLRNERFKYVRYVDHEGYEFLHDLKNDPDELVNLASDPSHAETLKAMRDRTAHRVDQLGGPLEPFRGEFASSTVPHPLASALVGTQPDKDGFIKVFDGRALRQWDGDKKYWSVKDGALTGVADGTLKKNHFITWKHSTIRNFDLRVKVKISEGGNSGIQYRGTSRPDLGLDSVTGYQCDVVSKKPEYNGMLYEEKGRRILSHTGEKVIVDP
;
A
#
# COMPACT_ATOMS: atom_id res chain seq x y z
N ASP A 1 -6.65 16.69 -28.01
CA ASP A 1 -6.33 18.00 -28.60
C ASP A 1 -7.44 18.37 -29.59
N PRO A 2 -8.16 19.48 -29.43
CA PRO A 2 -9.22 19.87 -30.38
C PRO A 2 -8.69 20.20 -31.78
N ARG A 3 -7.37 20.38 -31.96
CA ARG A 3 -6.72 20.67 -33.24
C ARG A 3 -6.52 19.43 -34.12
N VAL A 4 -6.58 18.22 -33.57
CA VAL A 4 -6.45 16.98 -34.35
C VAL A 4 -7.80 16.57 -34.95
N PRO A 5 -7.83 15.75 -36.03
CA PRO A 5 -9.06 15.20 -36.59
C PRO A 5 -9.97 14.56 -35.52
N LYS A 6 -11.30 14.64 -35.70
CA LYS A 6 -12.29 14.19 -34.70
C LYS A 6 -12.10 12.72 -34.28
N ASP A 7 -11.73 11.87 -35.23
CA ASP A 7 -11.45 10.46 -35.02
C ASP A 7 -10.17 10.19 -34.21
N HIS A 8 -9.32 11.20 -33.98
CA HIS A 8 -8.12 11.15 -33.13
C HIS A 8 -8.36 11.82 -31.75
N GLN A 9 -9.53 12.42 -31.51
CA GLN A 9 -9.87 13.05 -30.22
C GLN A 9 -10.39 12.02 -29.21
N GLY A 10 -10.17 12.27 -27.91
CA GLY A 10 -10.66 11.40 -26.83
C GLY A 10 -10.01 10.01 -26.79
N LYS A 11 -8.83 9.84 -27.39
CA LYS A 11 -8.09 8.58 -27.40
C LYS A 11 -7.33 8.35 -26.10
N VAL A 12 -7.20 7.07 -25.76
CA VAL A 12 -6.32 6.55 -24.69
C VAL A 12 -5.14 5.86 -25.36
N THR A 13 -3.96 5.99 -24.79
CA THR A 13 -2.73 5.34 -25.26
C THR A 13 -2.03 4.63 -24.11
N GLU A 14 -1.40 3.49 -24.42
CA GLU A 14 -0.54 2.73 -23.50
C GLU A 14 0.95 3.16 -23.61
N ALA A 15 1.26 4.14 -24.47
CA ALA A 15 2.63 4.62 -24.65
C ALA A 15 3.18 5.19 -23.33
N ILE A 16 4.40 4.78 -22.97
CA ILE A 16 5.08 5.27 -21.77
C ILE A 16 5.37 6.77 -21.92
N ALA A 17 4.68 7.60 -21.15
CA ALA A 17 4.91 9.03 -21.02
C ALA A 17 5.56 9.35 -19.67
N LEU A 18 6.45 10.33 -19.66
CA LEU A 18 7.19 10.78 -18.47
C LEU A 18 6.94 12.26 -18.23
N ASN A 19 7.06 12.71 -16.98
CA ASN A 19 7.03 14.13 -16.66
C ASN A 19 8.12 14.93 -17.41
N LEU A 20 9.23 14.26 -17.76
CA LEU A 20 10.33 14.83 -18.56
C LEU A 20 9.92 15.14 -20.01
N ASP A 21 8.83 14.55 -20.52
CA ASP A 21 8.33 14.79 -21.87
C ASP A 21 7.58 16.11 -22.00
N LEU A 22 7.06 16.64 -20.89
CA LEU A 22 6.24 17.85 -20.90
C LEU A 22 7.02 19.08 -21.41
N PRO A 23 8.25 19.38 -20.91
CA PRO A 23 9.04 20.48 -21.47
C PRO A 23 9.31 20.34 -22.97
N ALA A 24 9.68 19.14 -23.45
CA ALA A 24 9.91 18.89 -24.87
C ALA A 24 8.63 19.10 -25.70
N THR A 25 7.49 18.66 -25.18
CA THR A 25 6.18 18.82 -25.81
C THR A 25 5.77 20.28 -25.94
N PHE A 26 5.98 21.09 -24.89
CA PHE A 26 5.60 22.50 -24.90
C PHE A 26 6.42 23.31 -25.90
N VAL A 27 7.72 23.05 -25.99
CA VAL A 27 8.62 23.75 -26.92
C VAL A 27 8.32 23.36 -28.37
N ASP A 28 8.07 22.06 -28.63
CA ASP A 28 7.65 21.57 -29.94
C ASP A 28 6.31 22.18 -30.39
N TRP A 29 5.30 22.23 -29.52
CA TRP A 29 4.04 22.91 -29.83
C TRP A 29 4.15 24.42 -30.02
N ALA A 30 5.18 25.06 -29.47
CA ALA A 30 5.47 26.46 -29.73
C ALA A 30 6.20 26.67 -31.07
N GLY A 31 6.53 25.61 -31.81
CA GLY A 31 7.28 25.69 -33.07
C GLY A 31 8.76 25.99 -32.86
N VAL A 32 9.31 25.66 -31.70
CA VAL A 32 10.71 25.90 -31.32
C VAL A 32 11.46 24.57 -31.30
N GLU A 33 12.74 24.58 -31.68
CA GLU A 33 13.60 23.40 -31.61
C GLU A 33 13.78 22.92 -30.17
N VAL A 34 13.58 21.62 -29.94
CA VAL A 34 13.74 21.01 -28.61
C VAL A 34 15.24 20.97 -28.26
N PRO A 35 15.67 21.58 -27.14
CA PRO A 35 17.09 21.58 -26.78
C PRO A 35 17.64 20.17 -26.55
N ASN A 36 18.82 19.87 -27.10
CA ASN A 36 19.50 18.56 -26.95
C ASN A 36 19.73 18.11 -25.50
N ARG A 37 19.73 19.04 -24.54
CA ARG A 37 19.86 18.73 -23.10
C ARG A 37 18.58 18.16 -22.48
N TYR A 38 17.44 18.26 -23.16
CA TYR A 38 16.19 17.69 -22.66
C TYR A 38 16.23 16.16 -22.83
N GLN A 39 15.90 15.45 -21.76
CA GLN A 39 15.93 13.99 -21.74
C GLN A 39 14.57 13.37 -22.12
N GLY A 40 13.49 14.17 -22.14
CA GLY A 40 12.18 13.75 -22.64
C GLY A 40 12.02 13.92 -24.15
N ARG A 41 10.98 13.31 -24.69
CA ARG A 41 10.58 13.40 -26.10
C ARG A 41 9.22 14.08 -26.19
N SER A 42 8.98 14.88 -27.21
CA SER A 42 7.66 15.49 -27.42
C SER A 42 6.58 14.40 -27.56
N LEU A 43 5.44 14.61 -26.89
CA LEU A 43 4.24 13.77 -26.99
C LEU A 43 3.39 14.13 -28.22
N GLN A 44 3.77 15.14 -29.00
CA GLN A 44 3.03 15.58 -30.18
C GLN A 44 2.71 14.42 -31.17
N PRO A 45 3.63 13.49 -31.48
CA PRO A 45 3.33 12.41 -32.42
C PRO A 45 2.26 11.47 -31.87
N ILE A 46 2.30 11.17 -30.58
CA ILE A 46 1.31 10.32 -29.90
C ILE A 46 -0.08 10.94 -29.97
N VAL A 47 -0.16 12.26 -29.76
CA VAL A 47 -1.42 13.01 -29.81
C VAL A 47 -1.98 13.13 -31.23
N SER A 48 -1.13 13.23 -32.24
CA SER A 48 -1.53 13.58 -33.60
C SER A 48 -1.63 12.39 -34.56
N THR A 49 -0.65 11.49 -34.54
CA THR A 49 -0.51 10.39 -35.52
C THR A 49 -0.48 9.00 -34.89
N GLY A 50 -0.35 8.91 -33.57
CA GLY A 50 -0.19 7.67 -32.82
C GLY A 50 1.26 7.42 -32.38
N THR A 51 1.47 6.36 -31.62
CA THR A 51 2.77 6.04 -31.00
C THR A 51 3.84 5.72 -32.06
N PRO A 52 4.97 6.46 -32.09
CA PRO A 52 6.07 6.15 -33.00
C PRO A 52 6.64 4.74 -32.79
N ALA A 53 7.10 4.09 -33.86
CA ALA A 53 7.69 2.75 -33.79
C ALA A 53 8.97 2.67 -32.93
N ASP A 54 9.70 3.79 -32.84
CA ASP A 54 10.92 3.93 -32.04
C ASP A 54 10.64 4.51 -30.64
N TRP A 55 9.37 4.59 -30.21
CA TRP A 55 9.03 5.11 -28.89
C TRP A 55 9.65 4.26 -27.79
N ARG A 56 9.92 4.87 -26.63
CA ARG A 56 10.53 4.16 -25.52
C ARG A 56 9.63 3.02 -25.04
N THR A 57 10.25 1.90 -24.71
CA THR A 57 9.60 0.70 -24.15
C THR A 57 9.87 0.52 -22.65
N GLU A 58 10.68 1.42 -22.08
CA GLU A 58 10.97 1.45 -20.65
C GLU A 58 11.22 2.87 -20.14
N SER A 59 11.20 2.99 -18.82
CA SER A 59 11.40 4.23 -18.08
C SER A 59 12.37 4.01 -16.93
N PHE A 60 13.32 4.92 -16.79
CA PHE A 60 14.28 4.95 -15.70
C PHE A 60 13.80 5.88 -14.60
N HIS A 61 13.96 5.44 -13.35
CA HIS A 61 13.59 6.18 -12.16
C HIS A 61 14.75 6.18 -11.20
N GLU A 62 15.03 7.33 -10.62
CA GLU A 62 16.03 7.48 -9.58
C GLU A 62 15.55 8.47 -8.52
N HIS A 63 16.06 8.28 -7.32
CA HIS A 63 15.95 9.22 -6.24
C HIS A 63 17.27 9.25 -5.49
N PHE A 64 17.86 10.43 -5.39
CA PHE A 64 19.08 10.65 -4.60
C PHE A 64 19.02 11.99 -3.85
N ALA A 65 17.83 12.61 -3.80
CA ALA A 65 17.62 13.79 -2.98
C ALA A 65 17.57 13.38 -1.51
N VAL A 66 18.05 14.24 -0.60
CA VAL A 66 17.89 14.06 0.86
C VAL A 66 18.30 12.65 1.37
N ARG A 67 19.39 12.09 0.86
CA ARG A 67 19.94 10.74 1.20
C ARG A 67 20.12 10.45 2.69
N GLN A 68 20.19 11.49 3.53
CA GLN A 68 20.17 11.38 5.00
C GLN A 68 18.82 10.91 5.56
N ARG A 69 17.72 11.03 4.83
CA ARG A 69 16.36 10.71 5.30
C ARG A 69 15.66 9.64 4.47
N ILE A 70 15.92 9.63 3.16
CA ILE A 70 15.33 8.68 2.21
C ILE A 70 16.50 8.00 1.50
N PRO A 71 16.68 6.67 1.64
CA PRO A 71 17.75 5.96 0.95
C PRO A 71 17.68 6.18 -0.56
N ALA A 72 18.81 6.44 -1.21
CA ALA A 72 18.82 6.57 -2.66
C ALA A 72 18.41 5.26 -3.32
N PHE A 73 17.71 5.36 -4.44
CA PHE A 73 17.34 4.22 -5.26
C PHE A 73 17.43 4.55 -6.74
N GLU A 74 17.55 3.50 -7.54
CA GLU A 74 17.52 3.55 -8.99
C GLU A 74 16.87 2.30 -9.56
N GLY A 75 16.24 2.41 -10.72
CA GLY A 75 15.48 1.30 -11.29
C GLY A 75 14.85 1.58 -12.64
N LEU A 76 14.32 0.50 -13.22
CA LEU A 76 13.65 0.51 -14.52
C LEU A 76 12.24 -0.05 -14.40
N ARG A 77 11.33 0.52 -15.18
CA ARG A 77 9.98 -0.02 -15.42
C ARG A 77 9.77 -0.18 -16.92
N ASN A 78 9.46 -1.39 -17.35
CA ASN A 78 8.97 -1.69 -18.69
C ASN A 78 7.50 -2.16 -18.64
N GLU A 79 6.96 -2.65 -19.75
CA GLU A 79 5.56 -3.09 -19.86
C GLU A 79 5.17 -4.23 -18.90
N ARG A 80 6.14 -5.06 -18.49
CA ARG A 80 5.88 -6.23 -17.65
C ARG A 80 6.52 -6.15 -16.27
N PHE A 81 7.73 -5.63 -16.16
CA PHE A 81 8.49 -5.68 -14.93
C PHE A 81 8.87 -4.28 -14.46
N LYS A 82 8.81 -4.10 -13.14
CA LYS A 82 9.45 -3.00 -12.43
C LYS A 82 10.54 -3.56 -11.54
N TYR A 83 11.72 -2.98 -11.64
CA TYR A 83 12.88 -3.32 -10.84
C TYR A 83 13.47 -2.07 -10.22
N VAL A 84 13.84 -2.14 -8.94
CA VAL A 84 14.54 -1.07 -8.22
C VAL A 84 15.55 -1.69 -7.27
N ARG A 85 16.72 -1.07 -7.15
CA ARG A 85 17.68 -1.30 -6.07
C ARG A 85 17.90 -0.04 -5.26
N TYR A 86 18.02 -0.22 -3.95
CA TYR A 86 18.45 0.85 -3.06
C TYR A 86 19.97 0.85 -2.96
N VAL A 87 20.55 2.01 -3.23
CA VAL A 87 22.01 2.22 -3.18
C VAL A 87 22.48 2.36 -1.73
N ASP A 88 21.67 2.99 -0.89
CA ASP A 88 22.03 3.31 0.50
C ASP A 88 21.39 2.39 1.55
N HIS A 89 20.78 1.27 1.14
CA HIS A 89 20.06 0.38 2.05
C HIS A 89 20.40 -1.09 1.82
N GLU A 90 21.56 -1.52 2.31
CA GLU A 90 21.99 -2.93 2.44
C GLU A 90 21.72 -3.83 1.22
N GLY A 91 21.81 -3.29 0.01
CA GLY A 91 21.53 -4.05 -1.22
C GLY A 91 20.07 -4.50 -1.38
N TYR A 92 19.14 -3.91 -0.62
CA TYR A 92 17.72 -4.18 -0.78
C TYR A 92 17.26 -3.81 -2.18
N GLU A 93 16.49 -4.71 -2.78
CA GLU A 93 15.97 -4.57 -4.13
C GLU A 93 14.62 -5.25 -4.24
N PHE A 94 13.88 -4.87 -5.27
CA PHE A 94 12.62 -5.52 -5.59
C PHE A 94 12.41 -5.69 -7.09
N LEU A 95 11.65 -6.73 -7.42
CA LEU A 95 11.16 -7.04 -8.75
C LEU A 95 9.67 -7.34 -8.67
N HIS A 96 8.85 -6.62 -9.43
CA HIS A 96 7.40 -6.85 -9.53
C HIS A 96 7.01 -7.19 -10.96
N ASP A 97 6.16 -8.21 -11.14
CA ASP A 97 5.51 -8.53 -12.43
C ASP A 97 4.19 -7.75 -12.51
N LEU A 98 4.21 -6.60 -13.18
CA LEU A 98 3.08 -5.69 -13.33
C LEU A 98 1.89 -6.29 -14.10
N LYS A 99 2.09 -7.41 -14.81
CA LYS A 99 0.99 -8.11 -15.49
C LYS A 99 0.19 -8.98 -14.54
N ASN A 100 0.88 -9.66 -13.62
CA ASN A 100 0.25 -10.59 -12.68
C ASN A 100 0.02 -9.98 -11.29
N ASP A 101 0.74 -8.91 -10.97
CA ASP A 101 0.72 -8.15 -9.72
C ASP A 101 0.78 -6.64 -10.03
N PRO A 102 -0.30 -6.07 -10.62
CA PRO A 102 -0.35 -4.65 -10.98
C PRO A 102 -0.33 -3.72 -9.76
N ASP A 103 -0.63 -4.24 -8.56
CA ASP A 103 -0.62 -3.51 -7.29
C ASP A 103 0.75 -3.60 -6.57
N GLU A 104 1.74 -4.29 -7.16
CA GLU A 104 3.12 -4.41 -6.67
C GLU A 104 3.24 -4.98 -5.24
N LEU A 105 2.41 -5.97 -4.91
CA LEU A 105 2.31 -6.55 -3.57
C LEU A 105 3.32 -7.68 -3.32
N VAL A 106 3.83 -8.32 -4.37
CA VAL A 106 4.73 -9.47 -4.28
C VAL A 106 6.10 -9.10 -4.83
N ASN A 107 7.10 -9.01 -3.94
CA ASN A 107 8.49 -8.86 -4.35
C ASN A 107 9.08 -10.20 -4.79
N LEU A 108 9.43 -10.32 -6.07
CA LEU A 108 9.98 -11.51 -6.72
C LEU A 108 11.53 -11.55 -6.68
N ALA A 109 12.20 -10.59 -6.07
CA ALA A 109 13.67 -10.53 -6.07
C ALA A 109 14.35 -11.74 -5.40
N SER A 110 13.68 -12.40 -4.46
CA SER A 110 14.16 -13.61 -3.80
C SER A 110 13.62 -14.91 -4.42
N ASP A 111 12.76 -14.83 -5.44
CA ASP A 111 12.16 -15.99 -6.09
C ASP A 111 13.14 -16.61 -7.10
N PRO A 112 13.61 -17.86 -6.87
CA PRO A 112 14.55 -18.52 -7.78
C PRO A 112 14.03 -18.68 -9.21
N SER A 113 12.70 -18.76 -9.39
CA SER A 113 12.09 -18.87 -10.73
C SER A 113 12.20 -17.58 -11.55
N HIS A 114 12.46 -16.45 -10.90
CA HIS A 114 12.63 -15.13 -11.52
C HIS A 114 14.09 -14.67 -11.57
N ALA A 115 15.06 -15.52 -11.19
CA ALA A 115 16.48 -15.15 -11.10
C ALA A 115 17.06 -14.57 -12.42
N GLU A 116 16.72 -15.17 -13.56
CA GLU A 116 17.18 -14.67 -14.87
C GLU A 116 16.53 -13.33 -15.23
N THR A 117 15.26 -13.14 -14.89
CA THR A 117 14.57 -11.86 -15.11
C THR A 117 15.18 -10.77 -14.25
N LEU A 118 15.43 -11.07 -12.98
CA LEU A 118 16.08 -10.17 -12.04
C LEU A 118 17.47 -9.77 -12.52
N LYS A 119 18.28 -10.73 -12.97
CA LYS A 119 19.59 -10.46 -13.55
C LYS A 119 19.49 -9.56 -14.78
N ALA A 120 18.57 -9.84 -15.71
CA ALA A 120 18.37 -9.01 -16.90
C ALA A 120 17.97 -7.57 -16.55
N MET A 121 17.07 -7.38 -15.58
CA MET A 121 16.66 -6.04 -15.12
C MET A 121 17.80 -5.30 -14.39
N ARG A 122 18.61 -6.00 -13.59
CA ARG A 122 19.84 -5.46 -12.97
C ARG A 122 20.82 -4.96 -14.02
N ASP A 123 21.13 -5.79 -15.02
CA ASP A 123 22.10 -5.47 -16.06
C ASP A 123 21.64 -4.27 -16.90
N ARG A 124 20.35 -4.21 -17.26
CA ARG A 124 19.77 -3.06 -17.95
C ARG A 124 19.83 -1.78 -17.11
N THR A 125 19.54 -1.89 -15.81
CA THR A 125 19.60 -0.75 -14.89
C THR A 125 21.02 -0.22 -14.78
N ALA A 126 22.01 -1.11 -14.59
CA ALA A 126 23.42 -0.73 -14.56
C ALA A 126 23.86 -0.07 -15.87
N HIS A 127 23.49 -0.62 -17.01
CA HIS A 127 23.78 -0.02 -18.31
C HIS A 127 23.19 1.39 -18.44
N ARG A 128 21.96 1.61 -17.94
CA ARG A 128 21.32 2.92 -17.99
C ARG A 128 22.00 3.93 -17.06
N VAL A 129 22.43 3.49 -15.88
CA VAL A 129 23.19 4.32 -14.92
C VAL A 129 24.52 4.76 -15.53
N ASP A 130 25.25 3.86 -16.19
CA ASP A 130 26.52 4.18 -16.87
C ASP A 130 26.33 5.26 -17.96
N GLN A 131 25.23 5.21 -18.71
CA GLN A 131 24.90 6.24 -19.72
C GLN A 131 24.56 7.61 -19.12
N LEU A 132 24.12 7.65 -17.86
CA LEU A 132 23.61 8.87 -17.20
C LEU A 132 24.62 9.53 -16.26
N GLY A 133 25.86 9.05 -16.22
CA GLY A 133 26.94 9.63 -15.41
C GLY A 133 27.58 8.66 -14.42
N GLY A 134 27.13 7.41 -14.39
CA GLY A 134 27.69 6.36 -13.53
C GLY A 134 27.03 6.27 -12.15
N PRO A 135 27.51 5.33 -11.31
CA PRO A 135 26.91 5.05 -10.01
C PRO A 135 27.09 6.23 -9.04
N LEU A 136 26.13 6.37 -8.13
CA LEU A 136 26.27 7.30 -7.00
C LEU A 136 27.43 6.89 -6.10
N GLU A 137 28.19 7.87 -5.62
CA GLU A 137 29.18 7.66 -4.59
C GLU A 137 28.54 7.05 -3.32
N PRO A 138 29.23 6.13 -2.61
CA PRO A 138 28.73 5.55 -1.37
C PRO A 138 28.33 6.63 -0.37
N PHE A 139 27.16 6.49 0.23
CA PHE A 139 26.72 7.41 1.27
C PHE A 139 27.58 7.24 2.52
N ARG A 140 28.17 8.35 3.02
CA ARG A 140 29.05 8.37 4.19
C ARG A 140 28.43 9.03 5.43
N GLY A 141 27.13 9.29 5.42
CA GLY A 141 26.41 9.91 6.53
C GLY A 141 25.62 8.90 7.37
N GLU A 142 24.96 9.41 8.42
CA GLU A 142 23.98 8.64 9.20
C GLU A 142 22.57 8.93 8.70
N PHE A 143 21.71 7.90 8.72
CA PHE A 143 20.29 8.08 8.45
C PHE A 143 19.58 8.73 9.63
N ALA A 144 18.94 9.87 9.37
CA ALA A 144 18.00 10.50 10.28
C ALA A 144 16.59 9.95 10.04
N SER A 145 15.88 9.60 11.11
CA SER A 145 14.48 9.21 11.02
C SER A 145 13.65 10.34 10.41
N SER A 146 12.97 10.07 9.29
CA SER A 146 12.22 11.10 8.59
C SER A 146 10.99 11.58 9.37
N THR A 147 10.39 10.71 10.17
CA THR A 147 9.33 11.03 11.13
C THR A 147 9.49 10.15 12.37
N VAL A 148 9.20 10.69 13.55
CA VAL A 148 9.02 9.86 14.74
C VAL A 148 7.66 9.17 14.58
N PRO A 149 7.60 7.82 14.52
CA PRO A 149 6.32 7.13 14.39
C PRO A 149 5.44 7.48 15.59
N HIS A 150 4.28 8.08 15.33
CA HIS A 150 3.28 8.37 16.35
C HIS A 150 1.99 7.59 16.07
N PRO A 151 1.48 6.85 17.07
CA PRO A 151 2.09 6.58 18.38
C PRO A 151 3.40 5.77 18.29
N LEU A 152 4.35 6.02 19.21
CA LEU A 152 5.52 5.16 19.41
C LEU A 152 5.00 3.76 19.74
N ALA A 153 5.07 2.87 18.76
CA ALA A 153 4.61 1.51 18.97
C ALA A 153 5.58 0.79 19.91
N SER A 154 5.11 0.41 21.10
CA SER A 154 5.94 -0.20 22.14
C SER A 154 5.97 -1.73 22.09
N ALA A 155 5.22 -2.36 21.19
CA ALA A 155 5.08 -3.82 21.21
C ALA A 155 6.25 -4.53 20.52
N LEU A 156 7.27 -4.91 21.30
CA LEU A 156 7.65 -6.32 21.31
C LEU A 156 6.57 -7.00 22.14
N VAL A 157 5.57 -7.62 21.50
CA VAL A 157 4.69 -8.53 22.24
C VAL A 157 5.63 -9.58 22.82
N GLY A 158 5.63 -9.79 24.15
CA GLY A 158 6.58 -10.68 24.84
C GLY A 158 6.42 -12.18 24.49
N THR A 159 5.80 -12.48 23.35
CA THR A 159 5.50 -13.80 22.82
C THR A 159 6.25 -13.97 21.51
N GLN A 160 7.00 -15.07 21.40
CA GLN A 160 7.69 -15.42 20.16
C GLN A 160 6.66 -15.61 19.03
N PRO A 161 6.93 -15.09 17.82
CA PRO A 161 6.09 -15.36 16.66
C PRO A 161 6.10 -16.86 16.34
N ASP A 162 5.03 -17.33 15.72
CA ASP A 162 4.99 -18.69 15.17
C ASP A 162 5.85 -18.81 13.89
N LYS A 163 5.87 -20.01 13.30
CA LYS A 163 6.63 -20.30 12.08
C LYS A 163 6.27 -19.41 10.89
N ASP A 164 5.08 -18.81 10.89
CA ASP A 164 4.56 -17.96 9.83
C ASP A 164 4.71 -16.46 10.19
N GLY A 165 5.39 -16.14 11.30
CA GLY A 165 5.61 -14.78 11.77
C GLY A 165 4.47 -14.16 12.57
N PHE A 166 3.40 -14.91 12.88
CA PHE A 166 2.22 -14.37 13.58
C PHE A 166 2.37 -14.47 15.10
N ILE A 167 1.82 -13.47 15.81
CA ILE A 167 1.75 -13.45 17.27
C ILE A 167 0.29 -13.51 17.71
N LYS A 168 0.01 -14.33 18.74
CA LYS A 168 -1.32 -14.42 19.35
C LYS A 168 -1.61 -13.21 20.22
N VAL A 169 -2.52 -12.34 19.78
CA VAL A 169 -3.01 -11.19 20.56
C VAL A 169 -3.94 -11.63 21.70
N PHE A 170 -4.65 -12.76 21.53
CA PHE A 170 -5.47 -13.36 22.58
C PHE A 170 -4.95 -14.76 22.93
N ASP A 171 -4.76 -15.02 24.21
CA ASP A 171 -4.14 -16.26 24.73
C ASP A 171 -5.13 -17.41 24.90
N GLY A 172 -6.43 -17.15 24.69
CA GLY A 172 -7.51 -18.12 24.89
C GLY A 172 -7.88 -18.38 26.35
N ARG A 173 -7.29 -17.67 27.31
CA ARG A 173 -7.45 -17.96 28.73
C ARG A 173 -8.17 -16.85 29.47
N ALA A 174 -7.73 -15.60 29.30
CA ALA A 174 -8.23 -14.50 30.11
C ALA A 174 -8.17 -13.15 29.40
N LEU A 175 -9.07 -12.26 29.79
CA LEU A 175 -9.16 -10.89 29.29
C LEU A 175 -8.17 -9.93 29.99
N ARG A 176 -6.99 -10.40 30.42
CA ARG A 176 -6.05 -9.59 31.23
C ARG A 176 -5.55 -8.33 30.54
N GLN A 177 -5.46 -8.40 29.21
CA GLN A 177 -4.96 -7.33 28.33
C GLN A 177 -6.09 -6.67 27.54
N TRP A 178 -7.33 -6.95 27.92
CA TRP A 178 -8.53 -6.53 27.22
C TRP A 178 -9.44 -5.80 28.18
N ASP A 179 -10.00 -4.69 27.73
CA ASP A 179 -10.85 -3.83 28.53
C ASP A 179 -12.21 -3.69 27.84
N GLY A 180 -13.27 -3.99 28.60
CA GLY A 180 -14.65 -3.99 28.15
C GLY A 180 -15.57 -4.56 29.22
N ASP A 181 -16.85 -4.17 29.16
CA ASP A 181 -17.84 -4.58 30.15
C ASP A 181 -18.06 -6.11 30.19
N LYS A 182 -17.77 -6.71 31.35
CA LYS A 182 -17.90 -8.16 31.64
C LYS A 182 -19.34 -8.67 31.54
N LYS A 183 -20.34 -7.78 31.52
CA LYS A 183 -21.73 -8.14 31.22
C LYS A 183 -21.86 -8.71 29.81
N TYR A 184 -21.11 -8.16 28.85
CA TYR A 184 -21.19 -8.56 27.44
C TYR A 184 -20.04 -9.44 27.01
N TRP A 185 -18.86 -9.29 27.63
CA TRP A 185 -17.64 -9.95 27.19
C TRP A 185 -17.11 -10.97 28.19
N SER A 186 -16.75 -12.14 27.67
CA SER A 186 -16.21 -13.27 28.44
C SER A 186 -15.27 -14.13 27.61
N VAL A 187 -14.66 -15.15 28.24
CA VAL A 187 -13.93 -16.22 27.53
C VAL A 187 -14.75 -17.49 27.65
N LYS A 188 -15.06 -18.14 26.52
CA LYS A 188 -15.72 -19.45 26.45
C LYS A 188 -14.99 -20.31 25.44
N ASP A 189 -14.69 -21.56 25.82
CA ASP A 189 -14.03 -22.55 24.94
C ASP A 189 -12.76 -22.04 24.24
N GLY A 190 -11.96 -21.22 24.94
CA GLY A 190 -10.75 -20.63 24.39
C GLY A 190 -10.96 -19.44 23.45
N ALA A 191 -12.20 -18.95 23.30
CA ALA A 191 -12.57 -17.85 22.43
C ALA A 191 -13.07 -16.63 23.22
N LEU A 192 -12.64 -15.44 22.80
CA LEU A 192 -13.23 -14.18 23.22
C LEU A 192 -14.69 -14.18 22.72
N THR A 193 -15.63 -14.09 23.64
CA THR A 193 -17.06 -14.27 23.38
C THR A 193 -17.85 -13.05 23.81
N GLY A 194 -18.51 -12.41 22.85
CA GLY A 194 -19.50 -11.35 23.07
C GLY A 194 -20.92 -11.91 23.08
N VAL A 195 -21.75 -11.48 24.02
CA VAL A 195 -23.17 -11.87 24.12
C VAL A 195 -24.05 -10.63 24.22
N ALA A 196 -25.12 -10.62 23.43
CA ALA A 196 -26.18 -9.62 23.47
C ALA A 196 -27.54 -10.34 23.49
N ASP A 197 -28.50 -9.79 24.22
CA ASP A 197 -29.87 -10.32 24.36
C ASP A 197 -30.86 -9.70 23.35
N GLY A 198 -30.35 -8.92 22.39
CA GLY A 198 -31.16 -8.18 21.41
C GLY A 198 -31.69 -6.84 21.90
N THR A 199 -31.41 -6.44 23.15
CA THR A 199 -31.88 -5.16 23.71
C THR A 199 -30.85 -4.01 23.62
N LEU A 200 -29.68 -4.29 23.04
CA LEU A 200 -28.60 -3.31 22.89
C LEU A 200 -29.06 -2.09 22.09
N LYS A 201 -28.98 -0.90 22.70
CA LYS A 201 -29.28 0.39 22.04
C LYS A 201 -28.07 0.97 21.30
N LYS A 202 -26.88 0.45 21.57
CA LYS A 202 -25.61 0.87 20.98
C LYS A 202 -24.60 -0.28 20.99
N ASN A 203 -23.56 -0.16 20.18
CA ASN A 203 -22.44 -1.08 20.17
C ASN A 203 -21.68 -1.02 21.51
N HIS A 204 -21.23 -2.18 21.98
CA HIS A 204 -20.32 -2.33 23.10
C HIS A 204 -19.06 -3.00 22.58
N PHE A 205 -17.89 -2.49 22.96
CA PHE A 205 -16.62 -2.96 22.46
C PHE A 205 -15.78 -3.57 23.58
N ILE A 206 -14.90 -4.49 23.20
CA ILE A 206 -13.77 -4.91 24.02
C ILE A 206 -12.51 -4.52 23.29
N THR A 207 -11.59 -3.87 23.98
CA THR A 207 -10.43 -3.21 23.38
C THR A 207 -9.14 -3.77 23.94
N TRP A 208 -8.17 -4.04 23.07
CA TRP A 208 -6.82 -4.42 23.45
C TRP A 208 -6.11 -3.22 24.10
N LYS A 209 -5.51 -3.43 25.28
CA LYS A 209 -4.83 -2.38 26.07
C LYS A 209 -3.35 -2.64 26.33
N HIS A 210 -2.84 -3.82 25.98
CA HIS A 210 -1.46 -4.18 26.32
C HIS A 210 -0.44 -3.23 25.70
N SER A 211 -0.63 -2.93 24.41
CA SER A 211 0.37 -2.22 23.62
C SER A 211 -0.21 -1.74 22.29
N THR A 212 0.44 -0.70 21.74
CA THR A 212 0.18 -0.23 20.38
C THR A 212 0.82 -1.18 19.38
N ILE A 213 0.01 -1.72 18.47
CA ILE A 213 0.46 -2.59 17.37
C ILE A 213 0.83 -1.72 16.15
N ARG A 214 1.98 -2.02 15.50
CA ARG A 214 2.47 -1.36 14.26
C ARG A 214 1.61 -1.75 13.04
N ASN A 215 2.14 -1.70 11.83
CA ASN A 215 1.50 -2.35 10.67
C ASN A 215 1.42 -3.86 10.95
N PHE A 216 0.28 -4.45 10.65
CA PHE A 216 0.00 -5.84 10.97
C PHE A 216 -0.88 -6.45 9.89
N ASP A 217 -0.69 -7.76 9.70
CA ASP A 217 -1.69 -8.63 9.13
C ASP A 217 -2.49 -9.27 10.27
N LEU A 218 -3.82 -9.21 10.20
CA LEU A 218 -4.70 -9.79 11.20
C LEU A 218 -5.32 -11.08 10.65
N ARG A 219 -5.07 -12.19 11.34
CA ARG A 219 -5.72 -13.48 11.08
C ARG A 219 -6.58 -13.90 12.25
N VAL A 220 -7.87 -14.10 12.01
CA VAL A 220 -8.84 -14.54 13.03
C VAL A 220 -9.81 -15.55 12.46
N LYS A 221 -10.37 -16.39 13.33
CA LYS A 221 -11.58 -17.18 13.02
C LYS A 221 -12.73 -16.59 13.82
N VAL A 222 -13.84 -16.31 13.15
CA VAL A 222 -15.03 -15.73 13.77
C VAL A 222 -16.19 -16.72 13.67
N LYS A 223 -16.94 -16.85 14.76
CA LYS A 223 -18.23 -17.54 14.79
C LYS A 223 -19.29 -16.54 15.24
N ILE A 224 -20.40 -16.48 14.51
CA ILE A 224 -21.51 -15.57 14.81
C ILE A 224 -22.81 -16.36 14.90
N SER A 225 -23.70 -15.97 15.83
CA SER A 225 -25.03 -16.56 15.95
C SER A 225 -25.94 -16.11 14.80
N GLU A 226 -27.01 -16.85 14.57
CA GLU A 226 -28.07 -16.43 13.66
C GLU A 226 -28.66 -15.07 14.09
N GLY A 227 -28.82 -14.15 13.14
CA GLY A 227 -29.26 -12.78 13.40
C GLY A 227 -28.19 -11.85 14.00
N GLY A 228 -27.00 -12.37 14.30
CA GLY A 228 -25.90 -11.58 14.84
C GLY A 228 -25.36 -10.55 13.84
N ASN A 229 -24.99 -9.38 14.37
CA ASN A 229 -24.27 -8.31 13.70
C ASN A 229 -23.14 -7.85 14.65
N SER A 230 -21.90 -8.03 14.24
CA SER A 230 -20.71 -7.68 15.00
C SER A 230 -19.59 -7.27 14.04
N GLY A 231 -18.39 -7.08 14.55
CA GLY A 231 -17.24 -6.75 13.73
C GLY A 231 -15.96 -6.67 14.54
N ILE A 232 -14.86 -6.42 13.85
CA ILE A 232 -13.55 -6.20 14.46
C ILE A 232 -13.10 -4.81 14.07
N GLN A 233 -12.97 -3.94 15.06
CA GLN A 233 -12.40 -2.62 14.85
C GLN A 233 -10.88 -2.68 14.86
N TYR A 234 -10.24 -1.97 13.94
CA TYR A 234 -8.80 -1.84 13.84
C TYR A 234 -8.41 -0.39 13.64
N ARG A 235 -7.26 0.00 14.19
CA ARG A 235 -6.85 1.42 14.27
C ARG A 235 -7.93 2.31 14.91
N GLY A 236 -8.79 1.73 15.75
CA GLY A 236 -9.84 2.44 16.45
C GLY A 236 -9.28 3.41 17.49
N THR A 237 -9.95 4.54 17.65
CA THR A 237 -9.66 5.54 18.68
C THR A 237 -10.71 5.44 19.76
N SER A 238 -10.29 5.30 21.02
CA SER A 238 -11.21 5.33 22.16
C SER A 238 -11.85 6.71 22.31
N ARG A 239 -13.16 6.74 22.52
CA ARG A 239 -13.99 7.95 22.63
C ARG A 239 -14.80 7.92 23.93
N PRO A 240 -14.13 8.06 25.09
CA PRO A 240 -14.81 8.07 26.39
C PRO A 240 -15.81 9.22 26.52
N ASP A 241 -15.62 10.30 25.76
CA ASP A 241 -16.55 11.43 25.63
C ASP A 241 -17.90 11.05 25.00
N LEU A 242 -17.95 9.98 24.19
CA LEU A 242 -19.18 9.44 23.60
C LEU A 242 -19.82 8.35 24.45
N GLY A 243 -19.15 7.95 25.54
CA GLY A 243 -19.63 6.99 26.53
C GLY A 243 -18.64 5.87 26.81
N LEU A 244 -18.96 5.07 27.83
CA LEU A 244 -18.18 3.89 28.22
C LEU A 244 -18.00 2.93 27.02
N ASP A 245 -16.78 2.42 26.87
CA ASP A 245 -16.34 1.48 25.83
C ASP A 245 -16.68 1.91 24.40
N SER A 246 -16.81 3.21 24.15
CA SER A 246 -17.10 3.75 22.82
C SER A 246 -15.81 4.01 22.05
N VAL A 247 -15.84 3.71 20.76
CA VAL A 247 -14.68 3.78 19.86
C VAL A 247 -15.11 4.27 18.48
N THR A 248 -14.18 4.87 17.73
CA THR A 248 -14.39 5.35 16.36
C THR A 248 -13.26 4.92 15.45
N GLY A 249 -13.54 4.77 14.16
CA GLY A 249 -12.54 4.37 13.16
C GLY A 249 -12.95 3.10 12.41
N TYR A 250 -11.99 2.50 11.71
CA TYR A 250 -12.24 1.43 10.76
C TYR A 250 -12.61 0.11 11.44
N GLN A 251 -13.60 -0.57 10.90
CA GLN A 251 -13.97 -1.92 11.29
C GLN A 251 -14.22 -2.78 10.06
N CYS A 252 -13.95 -4.08 10.23
CA CYS A 252 -14.47 -5.11 9.35
C CYS A 252 -15.67 -5.78 10.00
N ASP A 253 -16.82 -5.69 9.34
CA ASP A 253 -18.07 -6.23 9.86
C ASP A 253 -18.16 -7.74 9.65
N VAL A 254 -18.94 -8.39 10.52
CA VAL A 254 -19.33 -9.80 10.41
C VAL A 254 -20.82 -9.87 10.71
N VAL A 255 -21.61 -10.13 9.68
CA VAL A 255 -23.07 -10.11 9.76
C VAL A 255 -23.61 -11.45 9.30
N SER A 256 -24.38 -12.08 10.17
CA SER A 256 -25.05 -13.33 9.84
C SER A 256 -26.02 -13.12 8.68
N LYS A 257 -26.10 -14.09 7.76
CA LYS A 257 -26.98 -14.08 6.58
C LYS A 257 -26.78 -12.93 5.58
N LYS A 258 -25.74 -12.09 5.74
CA LYS A 258 -25.37 -11.04 4.77
C LYS A 258 -23.89 -11.16 4.37
N PRO A 259 -23.55 -12.11 3.48
CA PRO A 259 -22.17 -12.36 3.06
C PRO A 259 -21.43 -11.11 2.56
N GLU A 260 -22.14 -10.18 1.92
CA GLU A 260 -21.62 -8.93 1.37
C GLU A 260 -21.09 -7.95 2.44
N TYR A 261 -21.43 -8.17 3.72
CA TYR A 261 -20.93 -7.38 4.84
C TYR A 261 -19.75 -8.05 5.57
N ASN A 262 -19.46 -9.32 5.29
CA ASN A 262 -18.41 -10.06 6.00
C ASN A 262 -17.02 -9.67 5.50
N GLY A 263 -16.32 -8.82 6.25
CA GLY A 263 -15.06 -8.22 5.83
C GLY A 263 -15.21 -6.86 5.13
N MET A 264 -16.43 -6.33 5.05
CA MET A 264 -16.72 -4.98 4.55
C MET A 264 -15.98 -3.93 5.39
N LEU A 265 -15.41 -2.91 4.75
CA LEU A 265 -14.82 -1.76 5.42
C LEU A 265 -15.91 -0.77 5.81
N TYR A 266 -16.07 -0.54 7.10
CA TYR A 266 -16.96 0.47 7.66
C TYR A 266 -16.20 1.40 8.61
N GLU A 267 -16.56 2.68 8.64
CA GLU A 267 -15.99 3.65 9.58
C GLU A 267 -16.99 4.03 10.68
N GLU A 268 -16.76 3.52 11.88
CA GLU A 268 -17.62 3.73 13.05
C GLU A 268 -17.62 5.20 13.49
N LYS A 269 -18.84 5.76 13.53
CA LYS A 269 -19.12 7.19 13.73
C LYS A 269 -18.42 8.13 12.73
N GLY A 270 -18.06 7.64 11.55
CA GLY A 270 -17.52 8.44 10.45
C GLY A 270 -18.37 8.31 9.19
N ARG A 271 -17.71 8.04 8.07
CA ARG A 271 -18.27 7.90 6.71
C ARG A 271 -19.20 6.70 6.53
N ARG A 272 -19.25 5.78 7.50
CA ARG A 272 -20.04 4.53 7.45
C ARG A 272 -19.47 3.55 6.43
N ILE A 273 -20.29 2.95 5.55
CA ILE A 273 -19.84 1.93 4.60
C ILE A 273 -18.88 2.56 3.60
N LEU A 274 -17.64 2.08 3.57
CA LEU A 274 -16.60 2.51 2.64
C LEU A 274 -16.45 1.54 1.47
N SER A 275 -16.56 0.22 1.70
CA SER A 275 -16.51 -0.79 0.63
C SER A 275 -17.07 -2.14 1.10
N HIS A 276 -17.95 -2.77 0.33
CA HIS A 276 -18.43 -4.14 0.60
C HIS A 276 -17.33 -5.20 0.42
N THR A 277 -17.62 -6.42 0.87
CA THR A 277 -16.69 -7.54 0.73
C THR A 277 -16.33 -7.78 -0.74
N GLY A 278 -15.03 -7.77 -1.04
CA GLY A 278 -14.51 -7.97 -2.39
C GLY A 278 -14.47 -6.70 -3.25
N GLU A 279 -14.97 -5.57 -2.76
CA GLU A 279 -14.86 -4.30 -3.45
C GLU A 279 -13.52 -3.62 -3.16
N LYS A 280 -12.97 -2.93 -4.17
CA LYS A 280 -11.85 -2.00 -4.04
C LYS A 280 -12.40 -0.60 -4.23
N VAL A 281 -12.14 0.28 -3.28
CA VAL A 281 -12.55 1.69 -3.35
C VAL A 281 -11.31 2.57 -3.33
N ILE A 282 -11.22 3.46 -4.31
CA ILE A 282 -10.20 4.50 -4.39
C ILE A 282 -10.87 5.76 -3.83
N VAL A 283 -10.33 6.27 -2.72
CA VAL A 283 -10.74 7.56 -2.17
C VAL A 283 -9.77 8.60 -2.72
N ASP A 284 -10.24 9.38 -3.68
CA ASP A 284 -9.49 10.52 -4.24
C ASP A 284 -9.39 11.62 -3.16
N PRO A 285 -8.18 12.12 -2.83
CA PRO A 285 -7.97 13.14 -1.79
C PRO A 285 -8.63 14.50 -2.06
#